data_AF-A0A959H014-F1
#
_entry.id   AF-A0A959H014-F1
#
_cell.length_a   1.000
_cell.length_b   1.000
_cell.length_c   1.000
_cell.angle_alpha   90.00
_cell.angle_beta   90.00
_cell.angle_gamma   90.00
#
_symmetry.space_group_name_H-M   'P 1'
#
loop_
_entity.id
_entity.type
_entity.pdbx_description
1 polymer ?
#
loop_
_entity_poly.entity_id
_entity_poly.type
_entity_poly.pdbx_seq_one_letter_code
_entity_poly.pdbx_strand_id
1 'polypeptide(L)'
;EKTINLELKEDKKNGWFGRAVAGAGSDLNAGGSDGGDELRFEGNLSLNRFKPGQQISILGMGNNVNQAGFSIDDYLAFSGAMRQMMGGGGGRVQLQFNQDGDNDLPLDFGDNQGFLRTWAGGVNFNQEFGKKADLNSSYMYSNSDKEYGRTSTRQSFLPDGDFSTLSQSAENNITDNHRLNLTYDQKIDSFNSVQFNSAFTYSQREAFSGSGSQTFGAGQVLQNEGNRTYQSDASGTNWTGNLLFRHKFARKGRNFSANVNFGLNNNDSESSSISENKFFDDGGQAARVDTVAQDQLFANDVGNWGARGTYTEPLGKRRYLEFNYGYFRTENRADKDVYNVTNGERYYDDLLSNTYTNIFGYHRGGAGFRINR
;
A
#
# COMPACT_ATOMS: atom_id res chain seq x y z
N GLU A 1 -31.63 14.33 -30.53
CA GLU A 1 -30.90 13.12 -30.11
C GLU A 1 -31.90 12.03 -29.71
N LYS A 2 -31.78 10.83 -30.26
CA LYS A 2 -32.47 9.64 -29.76
C LYS A 2 -31.42 8.73 -29.16
N THR A 3 -31.31 8.70 -27.85
CA THR A 3 -30.47 7.75 -27.14
C THR A 3 -31.16 6.38 -27.17
N ILE A 4 -30.56 5.43 -27.88
CA ILE A 4 -31.03 4.04 -27.90
C ILE A 4 -30.52 3.39 -26.61
N ASN A 5 -31.43 3.03 -25.71
CA ASN A 5 -31.13 2.14 -24.60
C ASN A 5 -31.17 0.69 -25.13
N LEU A 6 -29.98 0.11 -25.31
CA LEU A 6 -29.86 -1.32 -25.59
C LEU A 6 -30.02 -2.08 -24.27
N GLU A 7 -31.22 -2.59 -24.00
CA GLU A 7 -31.49 -3.47 -22.87
C GLU A 7 -31.30 -4.93 -23.29
N LEU A 8 -30.36 -5.63 -22.65
CA LEU A 8 -30.15 -7.06 -22.85
C LEU A 8 -31.34 -7.86 -22.30
N LYS A 9 -31.88 -8.77 -23.13
CA LYS A 9 -32.96 -9.68 -22.72
C LYS A 9 -32.55 -10.51 -21.49
N GLU A 10 -33.51 -10.78 -20.61
CA GLU A 10 -33.29 -11.47 -19.32
C GLU A 10 -32.59 -12.83 -19.45
N ASP A 11 -32.87 -13.58 -20.52
CA ASP A 11 -32.28 -14.87 -20.87
C ASP A 11 -30.83 -14.79 -21.37
N LYS A 12 -30.34 -13.57 -21.67
CA LYS A 12 -28.97 -13.28 -22.11
C LYS A 12 -28.13 -12.58 -21.04
N LYS A 13 -28.61 -12.48 -19.79
CA LYS A 13 -27.88 -11.89 -18.65
C LYS A 13 -26.86 -12.83 -18.00
N ASN A 14 -26.70 -14.04 -18.55
CA ASN A 14 -25.69 -15.01 -18.15
C ASN A 14 -24.54 -15.00 -19.16
N GLY A 15 -23.36 -14.57 -18.73
CA GLY A 15 -22.24 -14.42 -19.63
C GLY A 15 -20.91 -14.62 -18.93
N TRP A 16 -19.92 -15.07 -19.68
CA TRP A 16 -18.53 -15.07 -19.29
C TRP A 16 -17.77 -14.16 -20.22
N PHE A 17 -16.86 -13.36 -19.68
CA PHE A 17 -15.87 -12.65 -20.47
C PHE A 17 -14.53 -12.73 -19.76
N GLY A 18 -13.46 -12.66 -20.52
CA GLY A 18 -12.13 -12.71 -19.97
C GLY A 18 -11.10 -12.26 -20.99
N ARG A 19 -9.89 -12.03 -20.49
CA ARG A 19 -8.70 -11.74 -21.27
C ARG A 19 -7.60 -12.66 -20.78
N ALA A 20 -6.85 -13.24 -21.71
CA ALA A 20 -5.63 -13.96 -21.42
C ALA A 20 -4.50 -13.36 -22.26
N VAL A 21 -3.35 -13.16 -21.63
CA VAL A 21 -2.10 -12.71 -22.25
C VAL A 21 -1.03 -13.70 -21.81
N ALA A 22 -0.20 -14.13 -22.75
CA ALA A 22 0.96 -14.94 -22.48
C ALA A 22 2.10 -14.46 -23.39
N GLY A 23 3.28 -14.32 -22.82
CA GLY A 23 4.51 -13.94 -23.49
C GLY A 23 5.67 -14.75 -22.92
N ALA A 24 6.59 -15.13 -23.79
CA ALA A 24 7.83 -15.76 -23.40
C ALA A 24 8.93 -15.26 -24.33
N GLY A 25 10.13 -15.10 -23.79
CA GLY A 25 11.31 -14.67 -24.51
C GLY A 25 12.57 -15.09 -23.76
N SER A 26 13.72 -14.86 -24.36
CA SER A 26 15.01 -15.05 -23.71
C SER A 26 15.74 -13.72 -23.68
N ASP A 27 16.42 -13.47 -22.58
CA ASP A 27 17.34 -12.34 -22.47
C ASP A 27 18.71 -12.72 -23.07
N LEU A 28 18.80 -12.59 -24.39
CA LEU A 28 20.01 -12.82 -25.18
C LEU A 28 20.99 -11.66 -24.94
N ASN A 29 21.53 -11.54 -23.72
CA ASN A 29 22.63 -10.66 -23.24
C ASN A 29 22.51 -10.39 -21.73
N ALA A 30 21.86 -11.26 -20.94
CA ALA A 30 21.89 -11.21 -19.47
C ALA A 30 23.31 -11.50 -18.92
N GLY A 31 24.25 -10.62 -19.21
CA GLY A 31 25.64 -10.62 -18.77
C GLY A 31 25.77 -10.22 -17.29
N GLY A 32 25.00 -10.88 -16.43
CA GLY A 32 25.31 -11.02 -15.02
C GLY A 32 26.36 -12.12 -14.81
N SER A 33 26.90 -12.20 -13.60
CA SER A 33 28.02 -13.06 -13.20
C SER A 33 27.90 -14.57 -13.49
N ASP A 34 26.73 -15.06 -13.93
CA ASP A 34 26.48 -16.49 -14.23
C ASP A 34 26.23 -16.81 -15.73
N GLY A 35 26.29 -15.82 -16.64
CA GLY A 35 26.45 -16.05 -18.10
C GLY A 35 25.42 -16.95 -18.81
N GLY A 36 24.19 -17.06 -18.28
CA GLY A 36 23.13 -17.89 -18.87
C GLY A 36 21.99 -17.08 -19.49
N ASP A 37 21.38 -17.61 -20.56
CA ASP A 37 20.12 -17.10 -21.10
C ASP A 37 19.03 -17.13 -20.01
N GLU A 38 18.50 -15.98 -19.59
CA GLU A 38 17.40 -15.93 -18.63
C GLU A 38 16.05 -15.98 -19.38
N LEU A 39 15.18 -16.92 -19.00
CA LEU A 39 13.82 -17.00 -19.54
C LEU A 39 13.00 -15.81 -19.03
N ARG A 40 12.56 -14.96 -19.94
CA ARG A 40 11.59 -13.89 -19.70
C ARG A 40 10.18 -14.41 -19.96
N PHE A 41 9.24 -14.11 -19.07
CA PHE A 41 7.85 -14.49 -19.22
C PHE A 41 6.89 -13.40 -18.75
N GLU A 42 5.72 -13.41 -19.34
CA GLU A 42 4.56 -12.62 -18.92
C GLU A 42 3.32 -13.50 -19.05
N GLY A 43 2.48 -13.50 -18.04
CA GLY A 43 1.18 -14.14 -18.04
C GLY A 43 0.18 -13.24 -17.34
N ASN A 44 -0.99 -13.06 -17.93
CA ASN A 44 -2.14 -12.42 -17.32
C ASN A 44 -3.40 -13.18 -17.71
N LEU A 45 -4.24 -13.46 -16.73
CA LEU A 45 -5.57 -14.02 -16.90
C LEU A 45 -6.58 -13.17 -16.12
N SER A 46 -7.67 -12.82 -16.77
CA SER A 46 -8.87 -12.30 -16.13
C SER A 46 -10.08 -13.06 -16.63
N LEU A 47 -10.96 -13.48 -15.71
CA LEU A 47 -12.17 -14.21 -16.02
C LEU A 47 -13.31 -13.67 -15.16
N ASN A 48 -14.40 -13.29 -15.80
CA ASN A 48 -15.54 -12.68 -15.14
C ASN A 48 -16.81 -13.40 -15.58
N ARG A 49 -17.63 -13.81 -14.60
CA ARG A 49 -18.91 -14.46 -14.79
C ARG A 49 -20.02 -13.57 -14.25
N PHE A 50 -21.05 -13.36 -15.06
CA PHE A 50 -22.23 -12.58 -14.69
C PHE A 50 -23.46 -13.46 -14.72
N LYS A 51 -24.31 -13.26 -13.72
CA LYS A 51 -25.71 -13.69 -13.67
C LYS A 51 -26.52 -12.53 -13.09
N PRO A 52 -27.85 -12.50 -13.24
CA PRO A 52 -28.69 -11.53 -12.52
C PRO A 52 -28.40 -11.55 -11.02
N GLY A 53 -28.02 -10.39 -10.46
CA GLY A 53 -27.69 -10.24 -9.05
C GLY A 53 -26.41 -10.95 -8.58
N GLN A 54 -25.57 -11.47 -9.48
CA GLN A 54 -24.32 -12.13 -9.09
C GLN A 54 -23.20 -11.86 -10.10
N GLN A 55 -22.02 -11.51 -9.60
CA GLN A 55 -20.79 -11.43 -10.39
C GLN A 55 -19.67 -12.15 -9.64
N ILE A 56 -18.92 -12.97 -10.36
CA ILE A 56 -17.68 -13.58 -9.84
C ILE A 56 -16.57 -13.23 -10.81
N SER A 57 -15.48 -12.69 -10.29
CA SER A 57 -14.32 -12.31 -11.07
C SER A 57 -13.08 -12.99 -10.49
N ILE A 58 -12.21 -13.50 -11.35
CA ILE A 58 -10.94 -14.10 -11.01
C ILE A 58 -9.88 -13.39 -11.82
N LEU A 59 -8.76 -13.04 -11.20
CA LEU A 59 -7.57 -12.54 -11.88
C LEU A 59 -6.33 -13.31 -11.44
N GLY A 60 -5.37 -13.40 -12.34
CA GLY A 60 -4.04 -13.96 -12.08
C GLY A 60 -3.01 -13.33 -13.02
N MET A 61 -1.81 -13.07 -12.52
CA MET A 61 -0.67 -12.64 -13.32
C MET A 61 0.63 -13.25 -12.81
N GLY A 62 1.63 -13.27 -13.68
CA GLY A 62 3.00 -13.60 -13.34
C GLY A 62 3.93 -13.01 -14.39
N ASN A 63 4.98 -12.29 -14.00
CA ASN A 63 5.98 -11.82 -14.95
C ASN A 63 7.34 -11.54 -14.29
N ASN A 64 8.40 -11.53 -15.09
CA ASN A 64 9.75 -11.07 -14.70
C ASN A 64 10.33 -10.07 -15.74
N VAL A 65 9.43 -9.29 -16.34
CA VAL A 65 9.72 -8.28 -17.38
C VAL A 65 9.39 -6.87 -16.91
N ASN A 66 9.34 -6.65 -15.59
CA ASN A 66 8.98 -5.40 -14.93
C ASN A 66 7.63 -4.82 -15.38
N GLN A 67 6.69 -5.69 -15.74
CA GLN A 67 5.34 -5.26 -16.06
C GLN A 67 4.49 -5.28 -14.80
N ALA A 68 3.69 -4.24 -14.62
CA ALA A 68 2.69 -4.23 -13.54
C ALA A 68 1.62 -5.31 -13.73
N GLY A 69 1.55 -5.96 -14.88
CA GLY A 69 0.67 -7.10 -15.19
C GLY A 69 -0.82 -6.75 -15.29
N PHE A 70 -1.37 -5.83 -14.51
CA PHE A 70 -2.73 -5.29 -14.62
C PHE A 70 -2.69 -3.77 -14.77
N SER A 71 -3.67 -3.19 -15.46
CA SER A 71 -3.91 -1.74 -15.38
C SER A 71 -4.72 -1.40 -14.13
N ILE A 72 -4.67 -0.13 -13.70
CA ILE A 72 -5.57 0.39 -12.65
C ILE A 72 -7.04 0.13 -13.02
N ASP A 73 -7.38 0.28 -14.31
CA ASP A 73 -8.73 0.01 -14.81
C ASP A 73 -9.14 -1.46 -14.64
N ASP A 74 -8.23 -2.41 -14.90
CA ASP A 74 -8.47 -3.84 -14.68
C ASP A 74 -8.73 -4.14 -13.19
N TYR A 75 -7.98 -3.52 -12.28
CA TYR A 75 -8.20 -3.65 -10.83
C TYR A 75 -9.54 -3.04 -10.38
N LEU A 76 -9.92 -1.87 -10.89
CA LEU A 76 -11.18 -1.22 -10.56
C LEU A 76 -12.40 -1.97 -11.09
N ALA A 77 -12.27 -2.59 -12.27
CA ALA A 77 -13.27 -3.50 -12.82
C ALA A 77 -13.38 -4.78 -11.96
N PHE A 78 -12.25 -5.35 -11.55
CA PHE A 78 -12.20 -6.55 -10.71
C PHE A 78 -12.76 -6.31 -9.30
N SER A 79 -12.33 -5.27 -8.60
CA SER A 79 -12.75 -4.96 -7.23
C SER A 79 -14.22 -4.55 -7.14
N GLY A 80 -14.87 -4.28 -8.27
CA GLY A 80 -16.22 -3.72 -8.32
C GLY A 80 -16.30 -2.27 -7.82
N ALA A 81 -15.15 -1.62 -7.56
CA ALA A 81 -15.06 -0.22 -7.16
C ALA A 81 -15.72 0.70 -8.20
N MET A 82 -15.65 0.35 -9.49
CA MET A 82 -16.32 1.10 -10.55
C MET A 82 -17.87 1.09 -10.41
N ARG A 83 -18.47 -0.02 -9.95
CA ARG A 83 -19.92 -0.07 -9.63
C ARG A 83 -20.26 0.79 -8.42
N GLN A 84 -19.39 0.86 -7.43
CA GLN A 84 -19.58 1.71 -6.24
C GLN A 84 -19.45 3.20 -6.57
N MET A 85 -18.53 3.60 -7.45
CA MET A 85 -18.41 5.00 -7.89
C MET A 85 -19.64 5.46 -8.70
N MET A 86 -20.24 4.56 -9.47
CA MET A 86 -21.43 4.85 -10.30
C MET A 86 -22.74 4.71 -9.52
N GLY A 87 -22.75 3.94 -8.42
CA GLY A 87 -23.88 3.81 -7.51
C GLY A 87 -23.96 5.04 -6.61
N GLY A 88 -24.86 5.98 -6.90
CA GLY A 88 -24.98 7.32 -6.29
C GLY A 88 -25.21 7.43 -4.76
N GLY A 89 -24.69 6.52 -3.95
CA GLY A 89 -24.48 6.71 -2.51
C GLY A 89 -23.15 7.45 -2.32
N GLY A 90 -23.18 8.64 -1.73
CA GLY A 90 -22.03 9.54 -1.60
C GLY A 90 -20.89 9.07 -0.67
N GLY A 91 -20.44 7.82 -0.79
CA GLY A 91 -19.12 7.38 -0.35
C GLY A 91 -18.12 7.76 -1.43
N ARG A 92 -17.19 8.64 -1.11
CA ARG A 92 -16.02 8.85 -1.98
C ARG A 92 -15.17 7.58 -1.86
N VAL A 93 -15.02 6.82 -2.94
CA VAL A 93 -13.89 5.89 -3.06
C VAL A 93 -12.67 6.79 -3.26
N GLN A 94 -11.97 7.08 -2.17
CA GLN A 94 -10.70 7.78 -2.25
C GLN A 94 -9.64 6.72 -2.59
N LEU A 95 -9.36 6.55 -3.88
CA LEU A 95 -8.14 5.87 -4.32
C LEU A 95 -7.02 6.87 -4.10
N GLN A 96 -6.30 6.73 -2.99
CA GLN A 96 -5.15 7.59 -2.74
C GLN A 96 -3.93 6.93 -3.37
N PHE A 97 -3.56 7.40 -4.56
CA PHE A 97 -2.32 7.03 -5.21
C PHE A 97 -1.19 7.82 -4.55
N ASN A 98 -0.68 7.36 -3.41
CA ASN A 98 0.53 7.92 -2.84
C ASN A 98 1.74 7.24 -3.48
N GLN A 99 2.71 8.05 -3.88
CA GLN A 99 3.95 7.64 -4.54
C GLN A 99 5.00 7.12 -3.52
N ASP A 100 4.71 7.24 -2.22
CA ASP A 100 5.61 6.91 -1.11
C ASP A 100 5.03 5.76 -0.29
N GLY A 101 5.37 4.51 -0.65
CA GLY A 101 5.39 3.32 0.23
C GLY A 101 4.07 2.77 0.80
N ASP A 102 3.02 3.57 0.94
CA ASP A 102 1.69 3.20 1.43
C ASP A 102 0.75 2.96 0.23
N ASN A 103 1.03 1.93 -0.56
CA ASN A 103 0.19 1.61 -1.71
C ASN A 103 -1.17 1.03 -1.27
N ASP A 104 -2.25 1.75 -1.58
CA ASP A 104 -3.64 1.26 -1.51
C ASP A 104 -3.92 0.11 -2.49
N LEU A 105 -2.99 -0.16 -3.41
CA LEU A 105 -3.03 -1.28 -4.35
C LEU A 105 -1.92 -2.28 -4.00
N PRO A 106 -2.22 -3.59 -3.91
CA PRO A 106 -1.22 -4.61 -3.56
C PRO A 106 -0.29 -4.93 -4.75
N LEU A 107 -0.06 -4.00 -5.67
CA LEU A 107 0.76 -4.22 -6.85
C LEU A 107 1.81 -3.11 -6.91
N ASP A 108 3.06 -3.50 -7.10
CA ASP A 108 4.12 -2.53 -7.37
C ASP A 108 3.92 -1.98 -8.80
N PHE A 109 3.49 -0.74 -8.88
CA PHE A 109 3.28 0.01 -10.12
C PHE A 109 4.40 1.01 -10.40
N GLY A 110 5.46 1.06 -9.59
CA GLY A 110 6.32 2.23 -9.56
C GLY A 110 7.63 2.06 -8.80
N ASP A 111 8.60 1.45 -9.46
CA ASP A 111 9.94 1.98 -9.66
C ASP A 111 10.58 1.14 -10.78
N ASN A 112 10.75 1.72 -11.98
CA ASN A 112 11.30 1.02 -13.15
C ASN A 112 12.82 0.75 -13.04
N GLN A 113 13.35 0.80 -11.81
CA GLN A 113 14.74 0.59 -11.47
C GLN A 113 14.89 -0.78 -10.83
N GLY A 114 15.85 -1.56 -11.35
CA GLY A 114 16.05 -2.95 -10.93
C GLY A 114 15.27 -3.96 -11.77
N PHE A 115 15.33 -5.21 -11.36
CA PHE A 115 14.63 -6.35 -11.95
C PHE A 115 13.51 -6.77 -11.00
N LEU A 116 12.28 -6.73 -11.48
CA LEU A 116 11.07 -7.03 -10.72
C LEU A 116 10.44 -8.30 -11.26
N ARG A 117 10.30 -9.30 -10.38
CA ARG A 117 9.49 -10.49 -10.60
C ARG A 117 8.24 -10.41 -9.74
N THR A 118 7.08 -10.49 -10.36
CA THR A 118 5.79 -10.32 -9.69
C THR A 118 4.86 -11.48 -9.99
N TRP A 119 4.19 -11.97 -8.96
CA TRP A 119 3.05 -12.88 -9.06
C TRP A 119 1.87 -12.24 -8.33
N ALA A 120 0.68 -12.29 -8.91
CA ALA A 120 -0.49 -11.84 -8.19
C ALA A 120 -1.74 -12.59 -8.65
N GLY A 121 -2.71 -12.70 -7.77
CA GLY A 121 -3.96 -13.38 -8.07
C GLY A 121 -5.05 -13.00 -7.09
N GLY A 122 -6.29 -13.12 -7.51
CA GLY A 122 -7.40 -12.71 -6.68
C GLY A 122 -8.75 -13.15 -7.20
N VAL A 123 -9.69 -13.09 -6.28
CA VAL A 123 -11.09 -13.42 -6.51
C VAL A 123 -11.96 -12.27 -6.01
N ASN A 124 -12.99 -11.93 -6.77
CA ASN A 124 -14.02 -10.99 -6.38
C ASN A 124 -15.39 -11.66 -6.52
N PHE A 125 -16.25 -11.38 -5.54
CA PHE A 125 -17.58 -11.92 -5.43
C PHE A 125 -18.55 -10.78 -5.10
N ASN A 126 -19.50 -10.56 -6.00
CA ASN A 126 -20.58 -9.60 -5.80
C ASN A 126 -21.91 -10.36 -5.85
N GLN A 127 -22.78 -10.13 -4.86
CA GLN A 127 -24.06 -10.79 -4.74
C GLN A 127 -25.14 -9.82 -4.22
N GLU A 128 -26.21 -9.69 -4.98
CA GLU A 128 -27.45 -9.05 -4.58
C GLU A 128 -28.37 -10.12 -3.99
N PHE A 129 -28.74 -9.96 -2.72
CA PHE A 129 -29.71 -10.80 -2.02
C PHE A 129 -31.09 -10.11 -2.08
N GLY A 130 -31.74 -10.26 -3.23
CA GLY A 130 -33.01 -9.61 -3.53
C GLY A 130 -32.85 -8.10 -3.66
N LYS A 131 -33.81 -7.31 -3.16
CA LYS A 131 -33.80 -5.84 -3.27
C LYS A 131 -33.23 -5.11 -2.05
N LYS A 132 -32.92 -5.87 -1.00
CA LYS A 132 -32.63 -5.35 0.34
C LYS A 132 -31.16 -5.40 0.71
N ALA A 133 -30.36 -6.26 0.11
CA ALA A 133 -29.03 -6.53 0.61
C ALA A 133 -28.07 -6.79 -0.54
N ASP A 134 -26.92 -6.12 -0.52
CA ASP A 134 -25.91 -6.23 -1.56
C ASP A 134 -24.54 -6.46 -0.88
N LEU A 135 -23.80 -7.46 -1.34
CA LEU A 135 -22.48 -7.83 -0.84
C LEU A 135 -21.47 -7.73 -1.98
N ASN A 136 -20.37 -7.02 -1.75
CA ASN A 136 -19.16 -7.05 -2.58
C ASN A 136 -18.01 -7.48 -1.68
N SER A 137 -17.25 -8.48 -2.10
CA SER A 137 -16.05 -8.93 -1.41
C SER A 137 -14.96 -9.22 -2.44
N SER A 138 -13.72 -8.82 -2.16
CA SER A 138 -12.57 -9.20 -2.97
C SER A 138 -11.40 -9.61 -2.10
N TYR A 139 -10.68 -10.64 -2.54
CA TYR A 139 -9.43 -11.05 -1.97
C TYR A 139 -8.35 -11.06 -3.05
N MET A 140 -7.19 -10.51 -2.71
CA MET A 140 -6.03 -10.41 -3.57
C MET A 140 -4.80 -10.87 -2.80
N TYR A 141 -3.96 -11.66 -3.46
CA TYR A 141 -2.60 -11.94 -3.04
C TYR A 141 -1.64 -11.43 -4.10
N SER A 142 -0.49 -10.94 -3.67
CA SER A 142 0.63 -10.64 -4.55
C SER A 142 1.96 -10.89 -3.85
N ASN A 143 2.94 -11.27 -4.66
CA ASN A 143 4.34 -11.40 -4.30
C ASN A 143 5.15 -10.58 -5.29
N SER A 144 6.11 -9.81 -4.79
CA SER A 144 7.07 -9.07 -5.59
C SER A 144 8.47 -9.33 -5.08
N ASP A 145 9.38 -9.65 -5.98
CA ASP A 145 10.80 -9.84 -5.72
C ASP A 145 11.57 -8.85 -6.59
N LYS A 146 12.24 -7.89 -5.94
CA LYS A 146 12.89 -6.75 -6.58
C LYS A 146 14.36 -6.73 -6.27
N GLU A 147 15.16 -7.00 -7.30
CA GLU A 147 16.61 -6.91 -7.26
C GLU A 147 17.07 -5.58 -7.84
N TYR A 148 17.93 -4.85 -7.12
CA TYR A 148 18.45 -3.57 -7.57
C TYR A 148 19.96 -3.47 -7.34
N GLY A 149 20.70 -3.29 -8.43
CA GLY A 149 22.14 -3.04 -8.40
C GLY A 149 22.45 -1.61 -8.81
N ARG A 150 23.35 -0.95 -8.07
CA ARG A 150 23.79 0.41 -8.38
C ARG A 150 25.30 0.54 -8.27
N THR A 151 25.91 1.14 -9.27
CA THR A 151 27.28 1.66 -9.19
C THR A 151 27.23 3.17 -9.40
N SER A 152 27.87 3.93 -8.52
CA SER A 152 27.91 5.38 -8.58
C SER A 152 29.34 5.87 -8.40
N THR A 153 29.81 6.65 -9.36
CA THR A 153 31.04 7.43 -9.22
C THR A 153 30.66 8.89 -9.06
N ARG A 154 31.09 9.49 -7.97
CA ARG A 154 30.86 10.90 -7.66
C ARG A 154 32.21 11.61 -7.53
N GLN A 155 32.37 12.74 -8.19
CA GLN A 155 33.47 13.67 -7.94
C GLN A 155 32.93 14.88 -7.18
N SER A 156 33.59 15.23 -6.09
CA SER A 156 33.26 16.39 -5.27
C SER A 156 34.40 17.39 -5.34
N PHE A 157 34.07 18.64 -5.61
CA PHE A 157 35.04 19.74 -5.73
C PHE A 157 34.99 20.58 -4.46
N LEU A 158 36.13 20.77 -3.80
CA LEU A 158 36.27 21.59 -2.60
C LEU A 158 37.40 22.60 -2.79
N PRO A 159 37.34 23.77 -2.13
CA PRO A 159 38.45 24.74 -2.15
C PRO A 159 39.80 24.15 -1.70
N ASP A 160 39.77 23.21 -0.77
CA ASP A 160 40.95 22.61 -0.14
C ASP A 160 41.34 21.23 -0.72
N GLY A 161 40.69 20.80 -1.81
CA GLY A 161 41.05 19.59 -2.54
C GLY A 161 39.87 18.71 -2.95
N ASP A 162 39.89 18.25 -4.19
CA ASP A 162 38.85 17.37 -4.73
C ASP A 162 38.98 15.94 -4.18
N PHE A 163 37.85 15.24 -4.11
CA PHE A 163 37.83 13.80 -3.86
C PHE A 163 36.82 13.10 -4.76
N SER A 164 37.06 11.83 -5.04
CA SER A 164 36.10 10.96 -5.73
C SER A 164 35.62 9.86 -4.80
N THR A 165 34.35 9.49 -4.94
CA THR A 165 33.75 8.36 -4.23
C THR A 165 33.20 7.38 -5.26
N LEU A 166 33.64 6.14 -5.17
CA LEU A 166 33.00 5.00 -5.82
C LEU A 166 32.10 4.33 -4.80
N SER A 167 30.84 4.09 -5.14
CA SER A 167 29.91 3.35 -4.31
C SER A 167 29.22 2.28 -5.14
N GLN A 168 29.08 1.10 -4.56
CA GLN A 168 28.39 -0.04 -5.15
C GLN A 168 27.37 -0.55 -4.14
N SER A 169 26.15 -0.82 -4.58
CA SER A 169 25.13 -1.46 -3.76
C SER A 169 24.38 -2.53 -4.54
N ALA A 170 23.96 -3.56 -3.83
CA ALA A 170 23.06 -4.60 -4.29
C ALA A 170 21.97 -4.78 -3.24
N GLU A 171 20.73 -4.71 -3.67
CA GLU A 171 19.55 -4.76 -2.82
C GLU A 171 18.62 -5.84 -3.36
N ASN A 172 18.02 -6.61 -2.45
CA ASN A 172 16.91 -7.51 -2.76
C ASN A 172 15.77 -7.22 -1.78
N ASN A 173 14.57 -6.98 -2.30
CA ASN A 173 13.37 -6.82 -1.51
C ASN A 173 12.28 -7.78 -1.99
N ILE A 174 11.88 -8.70 -1.12
CA ILE A 174 10.75 -9.60 -1.35
C ILE A 174 9.58 -9.07 -0.52
N THR A 175 8.40 -8.99 -1.11
CA THR A 175 7.19 -8.51 -0.42
C THR A 175 6.00 -9.37 -0.79
N ASP A 176 5.33 -9.91 0.22
CA ASP A 176 4.07 -10.61 0.14
C ASP A 176 2.94 -9.72 0.65
N ASN A 177 1.86 -9.61 -0.10
CA ASN A 177 0.69 -8.81 0.27
C ASN A 177 -0.59 -9.63 0.16
N HIS A 178 -1.40 -9.57 1.21
CA HIS A 178 -2.76 -10.10 1.26
C HIS A 178 -3.72 -8.93 1.45
N ARG A 179 -4.74 -8.81 0.59
CA ARG A 179 -5.75 -7.76 0.72
C ARG A 179 -7.15 -8.34 0.63
N LEU A 180 -7.98 -8.03 1.62
CA LEU A 180 -9.40 -8.36 1.67
C LEU A 180 -10.20 -7.05 1.70
N ASN A 181 -11.07 -6.83 0.72
CA ASN A 181 -12.06 -5.74 0.74
C ASN A 181 -13.45 -6.32 0.90
N LEU A 182 -14.28 -5.66 1.69
CA LEU A 182 -15.66 -6.02 1.96
C LEU A 182 -16.54 -4.77 1.94
N THR A 183 -17.65 -4.86 1.22
CA THR A 183 -18.73 -3.89 1.26
C THR A 183 -20.05 -4.62 1.39
N TYR A 184 -20.83 -4.24 2.39
CA TYR A 184 -22.13 -4.79 2.64
C TYR A 184 -23.16 -3.66 2.82
N ASP A 185 -24.14 -3.62 1.93
CA ASP A 185 -25.23 -2.66 1.94
C ASP A 185 -26.53 -3.38 2.33
N GLN A 186 -27.23 -2.90 3.36
CA GLN A 186 -28.46 -3.47 3.87
C GLN A 186 -29.54 -2.39 4.02
N LYS A 187 -30.65 -2.54 3.30
CA LYS A 187 -31.92 -1.85 3.55
C LYS A 187 -32.70 -2.66 4.58
N ILE A 188 -32.78 -2.13 5.79
CA ILE A 188 -33.57 -2.74 6.87
C ILE A 188 -35.05 -2.61 6.50
N ASP A 189 -35.48 -1.41 6.12
CA ASP A 189 -36.83 -1.08 5.68
C ASP A 189 -36.82 0.13 4.70
N SER A 190 -37.96 0.78 4.49
CA SER A 190 -38.09 1.95 3.60
C SER A 190 -37.51 3.25 4.16
N PHE A 191 -37.17 3.28 5.46
CA PHE A 191 -36.64 4.40 6.21
C PHE A 191 -35.20 4.19 6.67
N ASN A 192 -34.77 2.95 6.89
CA ASN A 192 -33.48 2.61 7.51
C ASN A 192 -32.57 1.82 6.58
N SER A 193 -31.31 2.22 6.47
CA SER A 193 -30.26 1.43 5.84
C SER A 193 -28.94 1.50 6.60
N VAL A 194 -28.14 0.45 6.44
CA VAL A 194 -26.78 0.32 6.97
C VAL A 194 -25.86 -0.01 5.80
N GLN A 195 -24.69 0.60 5.76
CA GLN A 195 -23.61 0.23 4.88
C GLN A 195 -22.37 -0.02 5.73
N PHE A 196 -21.70 -1.13 5.49
CA PHE A 196 -20.43 -1.48 6.11
C PHE A 196 -19.38 -1.63 5.03
N ASN A 197 -18.30 -0.87 5.12
CA ASN A 197 -17.11 -1.01 4.28
C ASN A 197 -15.94 -1.40 5.17
N SER A 198 -15.10 -2.32 4.72
CA SER A 198 -13.90 -2.75 5.42
C SER A 198 -12.82 -3.11 4.41
N ALA A 199 -11.59 -2.70 4.66
CA ALA A 199 -10.42 -3.09 3.90
C ALA A 199 -9.33 -3.55 4.87
N PHE A 200 -8.86 -4.78 4.70
CA PHE A 200 -7.80 -5.39 5.48
C PHE A 200 -6.62 -5.70 4.55
N THR A 201 -5.43 -5.28 4.93
CA THR A 201 -4.18 -5.59 4.23
C THR A 201 -3.20 -6.15 5.24
N TYR A 202 -2.52 -7.24 4.89
CA TYR A 202 -1.38 -7.78 5.61
C TYR A 202 -0.21 -7.87 4.64
N SER A 203 0.93 -7.33 5.04
CA SER A 203 2.15 -7.28 4.24
C SER A 203 3.30 -7.90 5.03
N GLN A 204 4.13 -8.67 4.36
CA GLN A 204 5.42 -9.15 4.87
C GLN A 204 6.50 -8.71 3.90
N ARG A 205 7.63 -8.24 4.42
CA ARG A 205 8.74 -7.78 3.61
C ARG A 205 10.05 -8.31 4.17
N GLU A 206 10.82 -8.94 3.31
CA GLU A 206 12.20 -9.32 3.56
C GLU A 206 13.08 -8.38 2.73
N ALA A 207 14.04 -7.74 3.37
CA ALA A 207 14.94 -6.79 2.74
C ALA A 207 16.38 -7.16 3.05
N PHE A 208 17.19 -7.31 2.01
CA PHE A 208 18.63 -7.46 2.10
C PHE A 208 19.30 -6.33 1.32
N SER A 209 20.36 -5.73 1.88
CA SER A 209 21.22 -4.82 1.13
C SER A 209 22.68 -5.01 1.51
N GLY A 210 23.52 -5.17 0.51
CA GLY A 210 24.98 -5.06 0.62
C GLY A 210 25.44 -3.76 -0.05
N SER A 211 26.34 -3.02 0.60
CA SER A 211 26.93 -1.82 0.01
C SER A 211 28.40 -1.70 0.36
N GLY A 212 29.17 -1.19 -0.60
CA GLY A 212 30.58 -0.88 -0.47
C GLY A 212 30.84 0.53 -0.99
N SER A 213 31.76 1.25 -0.35
CA SER A 213 32.18 2.57 -0.78
C SER A 213 33.67 2.76 -0.59
N GLN A 214 34.29 3.46 -1.53
CA GLN A 214 35.69 3.86 -1.47
C GLN A 214 35.79 5.34 -1.83
N THR A 215 36.49 6.11 -1.00
CA THR A 215 36.75 7.52 -1.23
C THR A 215 38.24 7.74 -1.46
N PHE A 216 38.56 8.40 -2.58
CA PHE A 216 39.91 8.70 -3.01
C PHE A 216 40.14 10.21 -2.94
N GLY A 217 41.24 10.62 -2.30
CA GLY A 217 41.66 12.00 -2.21
C GLY A 217 42.55 12.41 -3.40
N ALA A 218 43.41 13.41 -3.16
CA ALA A 218 44.40 13.85 -4.15
C ALA A 218 45.28 12.69 -4.62
N GLY A 219 45.60 12.66 -5.92
CA GLY A 219 46.47 11.63 -6.50
C GLY A 219 45.88 10.21 -6.53
N GLN A 220 44.56 10.05 -6.37
CA GLN A 220 43.86 8.76 -6.30
C GLN A 220 44.29 7.90 -5.10
N VAL A 221 44.74 8.53 -4.01
CA VAL A 221 45.05 7.83 -2.75
C VAL A 221 43.75 7.47 -2.04
N LEU A 222 43.57 6.20 -1.68
CA LEU A 222 42.42 5.74 -0.89
C LEU A 222 42.46 6.35 0.52
N GLN A 223 41.37 6.98 0.93
CA GLN A 223 41.23 7.66 2.21
C GLN A 223 40.21 6.98 3.13
N ASN A 224 39.12 6.47 2.56
CA ASN A 224 38.07 5.78 3.31
C ASN A 224 37.54 4.59 2.52
N GLU A 225 37.28 3.49 3.22
CA GLU A 225 36.55 2.33 2.72
C GLU A 225 35.44 2.01 3.71
N GLY A 226 34.22 1.79 3.23
CA GLY A 226 33.08 1.42 4.06
C GLY A 226 32.30 0.30 3.42
N ASN A 227 32.09 -0.79 4.15
CA ASN A 227 31.24 -1.90 3.75
C ASN A 227 30.09 -2.00 4.73
N ARG A 228 28.88 -2.26 4.24
CA ARG A 228 27.69 -2.47 5.06
C ARG A 228 26.83 -3.58 4.51
N THR A 229 26.45 -4.50 5.38
CA THR A 229 25.38 -5.47 5.15
C THR A 229 24.21 -5.11 6.05
N TYR A 230 23.00 -5.20 5.51
CA TYR A 230 21.76 -4.97 6.23
C TYR A 230 20.76 -6.05 5.84
N GLN A 231 20.06 -6.57 6.83
CA GLN A 231 18.95 -7.48 6.66
C GLN A 231 17.79 -6.99 7.51
N SER A 232 16.56 -7.11 7.02
CA SER A 232 15.37 -6.77 7.77
C SER A 232 14.20 -7.64 7.37
N ASP A 233 13.45 -8.06 8.38
CA ASP A 233 12.18 -8.75 8.24
C ASP A 233 11.13 -7.85 8.87
N ALA A 234 10.14 -7.45 8.07
CA ALA A 234 9.08 -6.54 8.48
C ALA A 234 7.71 -7.14 8.18
N SER A 235 6.73 -6.80 9.00
CA SER A 235 5.33 -7.11 8.73
C SER A 235 4.45 -5.93 9.11
N GLY A 236 3.40 -5.72 8.34
CA GLY A 236 2.46 -4.63 8.57
C GLY A 236 1.04 -5.07 8.31
N THR A 237 0.12 -4.58 9.13
CA THR A 237 -1.32 -4.82 9.03
C THR A 237 -2.02 -3.48 8.96
N ASN A 238 -2.85 -3.29 7.95
CA ASN A 238 -3.70 -2.12 7.83
C ASN A 238 -5.16 -2.58 7.72
N TRP A 239 -5.96 -2.29 8.74
CA TRP A 239 -7.38 -2.58 8.77
C TRP A 239 -8.18 -1.29 8.95
N THR A 240 -8.95 -0.94 7.92
CA THR A 240 -9.83 0.23 7.94
C THR A 240 -11.27 -0.20 7.78
N GLY A 241 -12.19 0.56 8.38
CA GLY A 241 -13.61 0.31 8.20
C GLY A 241 -14.49 1.52 8.45
N ASN A 242 -15.64 1.50 7.79
CA ASN A 242 -16.67 2.52 7.84
C ASN A 242 -18.04 1.87 8.00
N LEU A 243 -18.74 2.23 9.07
CA LEU A 243 -20.15 1.86 9.29
C LEU A 243 -21.01 3.10 9.13
N LEU A 244 -21.94 3.08 8.19
CA LEU A 244 -22.85 4.18 7.89
C LEU A 244 -24.29 3.74 8.07
N PHE A 245 -24.92 4.25 9.12
CA PHE A 245 -26.37 4.16 9.31
C PHE A 245 -27.05 5.39 8.71
N ARG A 246 -28.15 5.16 7.98
CA ARG A 246 -28.98 6.20 7.37
C ARG A 246 -30.43 5.98 7.77
N HIS A 247 -31.04 7.01 8.31
CA HIS A 247 -32.46 7.06 8.63
C HIS A 247 -33.12 8.21 7.86
N LYS A 248 -34.09 7.89 7.02
CA LYS A 248 -34.96 8.85 6.36
C LYS A 248 -36.24 8.98 7.18
N PHE A 249 -36.72 10.19 7.37
CA PHE A 249 -38.01 10.42 8.03
C PHE A 249 -39.13 10.55 6.99
N ALA A 250 -40.38 10.44 7.44
CA ALA A 250 -41.56 10.63 6.58
C ALA A 250 -41.59 12.01 5.87
N ARG A 251 -41.08 13.06 6.53
CA ARG A 251 -40.96 14.40 5.93
C ARG A 251 -39.89 14.39 4.84
N LYS A 252 -40.28 14.65 3.58
CA LYS A 252 -39.36 14.70 2.43
C LYS A 252 -38.19 15.66 2.70
N GLY A 253 -36.98 15.15 2.61
CA GLY A 253 -35.74 15.91 2.82
C GLY A 253 -35.25 15.95 4.26
N ARG A 254 -36.00 15.37 5.22
CA ARG A 254 -35.52 15.14 6.60
C ARG A 254 -34.80 13.81 6.65
N ASN A 255 -33.57 13.81 7.16
CA ASN A 255 -32.77 12.61 7.33
C ASN A 255 -31.83 12.73 8.53
N PHE A 256 -31.36 11.59 8.98
CA PHE A 256 -30.29 11.44 9.94
C PHE A 256 -29.29 10.42 9.38
N SER A 257 -28.01 10.67 9.58
CA SER A 257 -26.96 9.68 9.35
C SER A 257 -26.01 9.63 10.52
N ALA A 258 -25.55 8.43 10.85
CA ALA A 258 -24.47 8.20 11.80
C ALA A 258 -23.37 7.43 11.08
N ASN A 259 -22.15 7.93 11.16
CA ASN A 259 -21.00 7.33 10.53
C ASN A 259 -19.93 7.04 11.58
N VAL A 260 -19.45 5.79 11.62
CA VAL A 260 -18.36 5.36 12.49
C VAL A 260 -17.23 4.90 11.60
N ASN A 261 -16.04 5.46 11.80
CA ASN A 261 -14.81 5.07 11.14
C ASN A 261 -13.89 4.43 12.17
N PHE A 262 -13.14 3.42 11.76
CA PHE A 262 -12.02 2.92 12.53
C PHE A 262 -10.86 2.57 11.58
N GLY A 263 -9.66 2.64 12.12
CA GLY A 263 -8.43 2.29 11.43
C GLY A 263 -7.44 1.72 12.44
N LEU A 264 -6.84 0.59 12.11
CA LEU A 264 -5.73 -0.01 12.82
C LEU A 264 -4.60 -0.17 11.81
N ASN A 265 -3.44 0.37 12.13
CA ASN A 265 -2.24 0.24 11.32
C ASN A 265 -1.11 -0.17 12.26
N ASN A 266 -0.53 -1.34 12.02
CA ASN A 266 0.66 -1.78 12.74
C ASN A 266 1.81 -1.98 11.76
N ASN A 267 3.03 -1.78 12.26
CA ASN A 267 4.26 -2.04 11.54
C ASN A 267 5.31 -2.53 12.53
N ASP A 268 5.72 -3.78 12.35
CA ASP A 268 6.72 -4.44 13.17
C ASP A 268 7.89 -4.82 12.28
N SER A 269 9.12 -4.57 12.72
CA SER A 269 10.32 -4.95 11.99
C SER A 269 11.46 -5.33 12.92
N GLU A 270 12.15 -6.41 12.58
CA GLU A 270 13.48 -6.72 13.10
C GLU A 270 14.50 -6.44 11.99
N SER A 271 15.62 -5.85 12.35
CA SER A 271 16.71 -5.63 11.40
C SER A 271 18.06 -5.81 12.05
N SER A 272 19.03 -6.24 11.26
CA SER A 272 20.44 -6.27 11.63
C SER A 272 21.26 -5.50 10.62
N SER A 273 22.29 -4.83 11.09
CA SER A 273 23.25 -4.15 10.23
C SER A 273 24.65 -4.34 10.77
N ILE A 274 25.58 -4.67 9.89
CA ILE A 274 27.02 -4.64 10.20
C ILE A 274 27.70 -3.72 9.20
N SER A 275 28.46 -2.75 9.72
CA SER A 275 29.25 -1.83 8.92
C SER A 275 30.70 -1.85 9.38
N GLU A 276 31.61 -2.14 8.46
CA GLU A 276 33.05 -2.05 8.65
C GLU A 276 33.57 -0.82 7.91
N ASN A 277 34.23 0.07 8.63
CA ASN A 277 34.78 1.32 8.12
C ASN A 277 36.29 1.34 8.34
N LYS A 278 37.06 1.54 7.27
CA LYS A 278 38.52 1.66 7.29
C LYS A 278 38.92 3.06 6.89
N PHE A 279 39.77 3.66 7.71
CA PHE A 279 40.32 4.99 7.51
C PHE A 279 41.81 4.85 7.22
N PHE A 280 42.24 5.50 6.15
CA PHE A 280 43.62 5.49 5.68
C PHE A 280 44.26 6.86 5.93
N ASP A 281 45.58 6.88 6.16
CA ASP A 281 46.34 8.13 6.24
C ASP A 281 46.65 8.70 4.85
N ASP A 282 47.32 9.86 4.81
CA ASP A 282 47.74 10.53 3.57
C ASP A 282 48.74 9.69 2.74
N GLY A 283 49.38 8.68 3.36
CA GLY A 283 50.25 7.72 2.71
C GLY A 283 49.52 6.47 2.19
N GLY A 284 48.20 6.40 2.34
CA GLY A 284 47.37 5.26 1.96
C GLY A 284 47.53 4.04 2.87
N GLN A 285 48.08 4.19 4.08
CA GLN A 285 48.19 3.11 5.07
C GLN A 285 46.97 3.10 5.99
N ALA A 286 46.50 1.91 6.35
CA ALA A 286 45.36 1.77 7.25
C ALA A 286 45.68 2.34 8.64
N ALA A 287 45.01 3.42 9.02
CA ALA A 287 45.21 4.11 10.28
C ALA A 287 44.23 3.63 11.37
N ARG A 288 42.99 3.33 10.98
CA ARG A 288 41.93 2.86 11.90
C ARG A 288 40.94 1.97 11.17
N VAL A 289 40.48 0.93 11.86
CA VAL A 289 39.30 0.15 11.48
C VAL A 289 38.26 0.33 12.58
N ASP A 290 37.01 0.53 12.19
CA ASP A 290 35.87 0.67 13.08
C ASP A 290 34.73 -0.22 12.59
N THR A 291 34.10 -0.95 13.50
CA THR A 291 33.00 -1.85 13.18
C THR A 291 31.80 -1.47 14.02
N VAL A 292 30.69 -1.16 13.35
CA VAL A 292 29.40 -0.89 13.96
C VAL A 292 28.47 -2.03 13.57
N ALA A 293 28.10 -2.86 14.54
CA ALA A 293 27.07 -3.88 14.36
C ALA A 293 25.87 -3.54 15.25
N GLN A 294 24.68 -3.59 14.68
CA GLN A 294 23.44 -3.21 15.37
C GLN A 294 22.30 -4.15 15.02
N ASP A 295 21.52 -4.50 16.04
CA ASP A 295 20.21 -5.12 15.88
C ASP A 295 19.16 -4.11 16.32
N GLN A 296 18.06 -3.99 15.56
CA GLN A 296 16.98 -3.06 15.84
C GLN A 296 15.64 -3.79 15.83
N LEU A 297 14.85 -3.57 16.88
CA LEU A 297 13.47 -4.00 16.98
C LEU A 297 12.60 -2.75 16.94
N PHE A 298 11.64 -2.74 16.04
CA PHE A 298 10.70 -1.63 15.90
C PHE A 298 9.29 -2.19 15.88
N ALA A 299 8.40 -1.58 16.66
CA ALA A 299 6.98 -1.87 16.67
C ALA A 299 6.21 -0.55 16.74
N ASN A 300 5.26 -0.34 15.84
CA ASN A 300 4.47 0.88 15.80
C ASN A 300 3.00 0.57 15.55
N ASP A 301 2.17 0.80 16.57
CA ASP A 301 0.73 0.56 16.57
C ASP A 301 -0.04 1.88 16.54
N VAL A 302 -0.77 2.12 15.45
CA VAL A 302 -1.64 3.27 15.27
C VAL A 302 -3.10 2.82 15.25
N GLY A 303 -3.84 3.18 16.28
CA GLY A 303 -5.29 3.02 16.35
C GLY A 303 -6.01 4.35 16.17
N ASN A 304 -6.99 4.42 15.28
CA ASN A 304 -7.88 5.56 15.16
C ASN A 304 -9.34 5.13 15.08
N TRP A 305 -10.21 5.96 15.64
CA TRP A 305 -11.65 5.82 15.46
C TRP A 305 -12.34 7.17 15.54
N GLY A 306 -13.52 7.25 14.95
CA GLY A 306 -14.34 8.44 15.08
C GLY A 306 -15.79 8.19 14.71
N ALA A 307 -16.67 8.89 15.39
CA ALA A 307 -18.10 8.83 15.15
C ALA A 307 -18.63 10.21 14.80
N ARG A 308 -19.49 10.31 13.78
CA ARG A 308 -20.13 11.55 13.35
C ARG A 308 -21.61 11.33 13.09
N GLY A 309 -22.45 12.12 13.75
CA GLY A 309 -23.87 12.25 13.46
C GLY A 309 -24.12 13.46 12.56
N THR A 310 -25.05 13.34 11.62
CA THR A 310 -25.56 14.45 10.80
C THR A 310 -27.08 14.38 10.73
N TYR A 311 -27.75 15.50 11.01
CA TYR A 311 -29.20 15.65 10.93
C TYR A 311 -29.54 16.77 9.96
N THR A 312 -30.41 16.47 8.99
CA THR A 312 -30.93 17.46 8.04
C THR A 312 -32.40 17.72 8.32
N GLU A 313 -32.75 18.99 8.54
CA GLU A 313 -34.14 19.45 8.67
C GLU A 313 -34.56 20.31 7.46
N PRO A 314 -35.60 19.92 6.71
CA PRO A 314 -36.12 20.72 5.62
C PRO A 314 -36.99 21.87 6.14
N LEU A 315 -36.69 23.10 5.72
CA LEU A 315 -37.45 24.31 6.02
C LEU A 315 -38.51 24.65 4.95
N GLY A 316 -38.68 23.77 3.97
CA GLY A 316 -39.55 23.99 2.81
C GLY A 316 -38.94 24.96 1.78
N LYS A 317 -39.56 25.03 0.59
CA LYS A 317 -39.06 25.82 -0.55
C LYS A 317 -37.59 25.53 -0.90
N ARG A 318 -37.21 24.25 -0.86
CA ARG A 318 -35.84 23.76 -1.17
C ARG A 318 -34.74 24.33 -0.26
N ARG A 319 -35.11 24.73 0.97
CA ARG A 319 -34.20 25.19 2.03
C ARG A 319 -34.01 24.11 3.09
N TYR A 320 -32.79 23.95 3.59
CA TYR A 320 -32.39 22.92 4.54
C TYR A 320 -31.47 23.49 5.61
N LEU A 321 -31.67 23.08 6.87
CA LEU A 321 -30.67 23.19 7.92
C LEU A 321 -30.00 21.84 8.11
N GLU A 322 -28.68 21.86 8.26
CA GLU A 322 -27.88 20.68 8.57
C GLU A 322 -27.14 20.92 9.87
N PHE A 323 -27.20 19.95 10.78
CA PHE A 323 -26.43 19.94 12.02
C PHE A 323 -25.56 18.70 12.03
N ASN A 324 -24.29 18.85 12.35
CA ASN A 324 -23.38 17.73 12.49
C ASN A 324 -22.53 17.87 13.74
N TYR A 325 -22.21 16.72 14.31
CA TYR A 325 -21.31 16.60 15.45
C TYR A 325 -20.53 15.31 15.34
N GLY A 326 -19.23 15.36 15.60
CA GLY A 326 -18.40 14.19 15.67
C GLY A 326 -17.29 14.28 16.69
N TYR A 327 -16.80 13.12 17.08
CA TYR A 327 -15.63 12.92 17.94
C TYR A 327 -14.68 11.96 17.24
N PHE A 328 -13.40 12.29 17.26
CA PHE A 328 -12.33 11.54 16.63
C PHE A 328 -11.18 11.37 17.62
N ARG A 329 -10.57 10.20 17.64
CA ARG A 329 -9.42 9.87 18.47
C ARG A 329 -8.42 9.05 17.68
N THR A 330 -7.14 9.39 17.82
CA THR A 330 -6.00 8.64 17.31
C THR A 330 -5.04 8.39 18.47
N GLU A 331 -4.48 7.19 18.51
CA GLU A 331 -3.48 6.74 19.46
C GLU A 331 -2.36 6.08 18.65
N ASN A 332 -1.13 6.56 18.82
CA ASN A 332 0.05 5.97 18.23
C ASN A 332 1.00 5.56 19.36
N ARG A 333 1.35 4.28 19.41
CA ARG A 333 2.38 3.74 20.29
C ARG A 333 3.52 3.22 19.43
N ALA A 334 4.68 3.82 19.58
CA ALA A 334 5.89 3.38 18.90
C ALA A 334 6.93 2.95 19.92
N ASP A 335 7.57 1.83 19.64
CA ASP A 335 8.68 1.29 20.38
C ASP A 335 9.82 0.98 19.41
N LYS A 336 11.01 1.44 19.77
CA LYS A 336 12.23 1.19 19.01
C LYS A 336 13.33 0.87 20.00
N ASP A 337 13.79 -0.37 19.95
CA ASP A 337 14.96 -0.81 20.69
C ASP A 337 16.13 -1.02 19.72
N VAL A 338 17.28 -0.49 20.08
CA VAL A 338 18.53 -0.64 19.33
C VAL A 338 19.56 -1.28 20.25
N TYR A 339 20.23 -2.30 19.73
CA TYR A 339 21.29 -3.02 20.43
C TYR A 339 22.57 -2.92 19.60
N ASN A 340 23.66 -2.48 20.22
CA ASN A 340 24.99 -2.65 19.66
C ASN A 340 25.43 -4.10 19.85
N VAL A 341 25.97 -4.72 18.81
CA VAL A 341 26.41 -6.11 18.83
C VAL A 341 27.93 -6.15 18.89
N THR A 342 28.49 -6.77 19.92
CA THR A 342 29.94 -6.95 20.07
C THR A 342 30.22 -8.39 20.46
N ASN A 343 31.07 -9.09 19.70
CA ASN A 343 31.41 -10.51 19.91
C ASN A 343 30.18 -11.45 19.98
N GLY A 344 29.09 -11.10 19.27
CA GLY A 344 27.84 -11.87 19.26
C GLY A 344 26.90 -11.59 20.45
N GLU A 345 27.28 -10.68 21.35
CA GLU A 345 26.43 -10.25 22.47
C GLU A 345 25.75 -8.90 22.15
N ARG A 346 24.47 -8.77 22.55
CA ARG A 346 23.65 -7.58 22.38
C ARG A 346 23.76 -6.66 23.61
N TYR A 347 24.09 -5.39 23.37
CA TYR A 347 24.16 -4.34 24.38
C TYR A 347 23.16 -3.23 24.04
N TYR A 348 22.20 -2.97 24.92
CA TYR A 348 21.16 -1.96 24.70
C TYR A 348 21.78 -0.56 24.52
N ASP A 349 21.31 0.18 23.52
CA ASP A 349 21.74 1.54 23.22
C ASP A 349 20.63 2.54 23.60
N ASP A 350 20.74 3.15 24.78
CA ASP A 350 19.78 4.12 25.30
C ASP A 350 19.66 5.38 24.42
N LEU A 351 20.69 5.72 23.63
CA LEU A 351 20.69 6.94 22.81
C LEU A 351 19.95 6.74 21.49
N LEU A 352 19.94 5.52 20.96
CA LEU A 352 19.30 5.16 19.71
C LEU A 352 17.94 4.47 19.89
N SER A 353 17.60 4.11 21.13
CA SER A 353 16.31 3.53 21.50
C SER A 353 15.32 4.58 21.99
N ASN A 354 14.05 4.41 21.66
CA ASN A 354 12.99 5.31 22.10
C ASN A 354 11.62 4.65 22.09
N THR A 355 10.84 4.94 23.13
CA THR A 355 9.43 4.55 23.23
C THR A 355 8.57 5.78 23.47
N TYR A 356 7.43 5.87 22.80
CA TYR A 356 6.47 6.95 23.04
C TYR A 356 5.03 6.53 22.78
N THR A 357 4.10 7.24 23.41
CA THR A 357 2.68 7.15 23.12
C THR A 357 2.12 8.55 22.87
N ASN A 358 1.52 8.75 21.71
CA ASN A 358 0.86 9.99 21.32
C ASN A 358 -0.65 9.76 21.21
N ILE A 359 -1.42 10.52 21.98
CA ILE A 359 -2.89 10.46 21.98
C ILE A 359 -3.42 11.82 21.57
N PHE A 360 -4.19 11.83 20.48
CA PHE A 360 -4.84 13.02 19.98
C PHE A 360 -6.35 12.78 19.84
N GLY A 361 -7.16 13.71 20.33
CA GLY A 361 -8.62 13.64 20.21
C GLY A 361 -9.24 15.00 20.08
N TYR A 362 -10.29 15.10 19.27
CA TYR A 362 -10.99 16.36 19.05
C TYR A 362 -12.48 16.17 18.78
N HIS A 363 -13.23 17.22 19.09
CA HIS A 363 -14.64 17.34 18.80
C HIS A 363 -14.83 18.28 17.61
N ARG A 364 -15.78 17.99 16.73
CA ARG A 364 -16.13 18.84 15.60
C ARG A 364 -17.64 18.98 15.51
N GLY A 365 -18.14 20.17 15.83
CA GLY A 365 -19.52 20.57 15.61
C GLY A 365 -19.64 21.49 14.41
N GLY A 366 -20.78 21.43 13.71
CA GLY A 366 -21.08 22.32 12.60
C GLY A 366 -22.57 22.46 12.36
N ALA A 367 -22.98 23.62 11.87
CA ALA A 367 -24.32 23.87 11.38
C ALA A 367 -24.22 24.56 10.01
N GLY A 368 -25.14 24.24 9.10
CA GLY A 368 -25.15 24.77 7.75
C GLY A 368 -26.57 25.05 7.26
N PHE A 369 -26.69 26.03 6.37
CA PHE A 369 -27.95 26.34 5.68
C PHE A 369 -27.73 26.20 4.17
N ARG A 370 -28.57 25.39 3.51
CA ARG A 370 -28.48 25.12 2.07
C ARG A 370 -29.77 25.51 1.35
N ILE A 371 -29.63 26.16 0.19
CA ILE A 371 -30.72 26.42 -0.76
C ILE A 371 -30.40 25.70 -2.06
N ASN A 372 -31.29 24.80 -2.51
CA ASN A 372 -31.19 24.20 -3.84
C ASN A 372 -32.04 25.02 -4.83
N ARG A 373 -31.40 25.64 -5.82
CA ARG A 373 -32.08 26.40 -6.89
C ARG A 373 -32.74 25.50 -7.92
#